data_AF-A0A0Q4P9F2-F1
#
_entry.id   AF-A0A0Q4P9F2-F1
#
_cell.length_a   1.000
_cell.length_b   1.000
_cell.length_c   1.000
_cell.angle_alpha   90.00
_cell.angle_beta   90.00
_cell.angle_gamma   90.00
#
_symmetry.space_group_name_H-M   'P 1'
#
loop_
_entity.id
_entity.type
_entity.pdbx_description
1 polymer ?
#
loop_
_entity_poly.entity_id
_entity_poly.type
_entity_poly.pdbx_seq_one_letter_code
_entity_poly.pdbx_strand_id
1 'polypeptide(L)'
;MGAVWLYNAFGLPQGARYATVGPGLFVTVAGGALLLLGALLMVQIWRGETFEAQDAEDADGATKMDRRAFLTALVAVALPIVTMGPLGMPFTATLSFVLVANAFGSRRWYLDLVYGAILASGSWFLFHQLGLQLGRFFPPLGV
;
A
#
# COMPACT_ATOMS: atom_id res chain seq x y z
N MET A 1 4.69 -14.30 1.44
CA MET A 1 3.69 -13.32 0.94
C MET A 1 2.84 -13.89 -0.19
N GLY A 2 3.39 -14.44 -1.28
CA GLY A 2 2.58 -14.98 -2.41
C GLY A 2 1.43 -15.93 -2.02
N ALA A 3 1.66 -16.87 -1.09
CA ALA A 3 0.62 -17.75 -0.58
C ALA A 3 -0.54 -17.02 0.12
N VAL A 4 -0.26 -15.94 0.87
CA VAL A 4 -1.28 -15.12 1.54
C VAL A 4 -2.13 -14.38 0.51
N TRP A 5 -1.50 -13.88 -0.56
CA TRP A 5 -2.19 -13.22 -1.66
C TRP A 5 -3.11 -14.20 -2.41
N LEU A 6 -2.63 -15.41 -2.72
CA LEU A 6 -3.46 -16.46 -3.34
C LEU A 6 -4.62 -16.88 -2.45
N TYR A 7 -4.36 -17.08 -1.15
CA TYR A 7 -5.40 -17.40 -0.18
C TYR A 7 -6.53 -16.36 -0.17
N ASN A 8 -6.18 -15.07 -0.13
CA ASN A 8 -7.18 -14.00 -0.21
C ASN A 8 -7.86 -13.92 -1.59
N ALA A 9 -7.13 -14.20 -2.67
CA ALA A 9 -7.67 -14.19 -4.03
C ALA A 9 -8.77 -15.25 -4.24
N PHE A 10 -8.67 -16.41 -3.57
CA PHE A 10 -9.74 -17.43 -3.60
C PHE A 10 -11.05 -16.95 -2.96
N GLY A 11 -10.98 -15.96 -2.06
CA GLY A 11 -12.16 -15.31 -1.49
C GLY A 11 -12.79 -14.23 -2.38
N LEU A 12 -12.16 -13.86 -3.51
CA LEU A 12 -12.61 -12.79 -4.37
C LEU A 12 -13.32 -13.30 -5.63
N PRO A 13 -14.38 -12.63 -6.11
CA PRO A 13 -14.98 -12.93 -7.40
C PRO A 13 -13.96 -12.80 -8.54
N GLN A 14 -13.76 -13.89 -9.28
CA GLN A 14 -12.84 -13.91 -10.42
C GLN A 14 -13.45 -13.24 -11.68
N GLY A 15 -14.77 -13.13 -11.75
CA GLY A 15 -15.49 -12.33 -12.74
C GLY A 15 -16.29 -11.22 -12.08
N ALA A 16 -16.27 -10.01 -12.65
CA ALA A 16 -17.15 -8.92 -12.23
C ALA A 16 -18.28 -8.74 -13.25
N ARG A 17 -19.51 -8.47 -12.79
CA ARG A 17 -20.66 -8.19 -13.68
C ARG A 17 -20.48 -6.94 -14.56
N TYR A 18 -19.56 -6.04 -14.19
CA TYR A 18 -19.32 -4.75 -14.86
C TYR A 18 -17.88 -4.54 -15.36
N ALA A 19 -16.93 -5.43 -15.02
CA ALA A 19 -15.56 -5.35 -15.49
C ALA A 19 -15.15 -6.68 -16.12
N THR A 20 -14.62 -6.64 -17.34
CA THR A 20 -14.15 -7.80 -18.11
C THR A 20 -13.12 -8.65 -17.35
N VAL A 21 -12.44 -8.06 -16.36
CA VAL A 21 -11.50 -8.73 -15.47
C VAL A 21 -11.93 -8.47 -14.02
N GLY A 22 -12.25 -9.54 -13.27
CA GLY A 22 -12.58 -9.42 -11.86
C GLY A 22 -11.34 -9.07 -11.01
N PRO A 23 -11.49 -8.33 -9.91
CA PRO A 23 -10.37 -7.96 -9.03
C PRO A 23 -9.60 -9.19 -8.51
N GLY A 24 -10.26 -10.34 -8.37
CA GLY A 24 -9.62 -11.60 -7.98
C GLY A 24 -8.58 -12.09 -8.99
N LEU A 25 -8.78 -11.90 -10.30
CA LEU A 25 -7.86 -12.39 -11.34
C LEU A 25 -6.50 -11.70 -11.28
N PHE A 26 -6.48 -10.40 -11.05
CA PHE A 26 -5.22 -9.67 -10.91
C PHE A 26 -4.42 -10.17 -9.70
N VAL A 27 -5.11 -10.36 -8.57
CA VAL A 27 -4.52 -10.84 -7.31
C VAL A 27 -4.03 -12.29 -7.44
N THR A 28 -4.76 -13.17 -8.12
CA THR A 28 -4.31 -14.55 -8.37
C THR A 28 -3.07 -14.60 -9.24
N VAL A 29 -3.02 -13.82 -10.33
CA VAL A 29 -1.86 -13.77 -11.23
C VAL A 29 -0.63 -13.23 -10.49
N ALA A 30 -0.78 -12.12 -9.75
CA ALA A 30 0.31 -11.55 -8.95
C ALA A 30 0.81 -12.53 -7.88
N GLY A 31 -0.11 -13.17 -7.15
CA GLY A 31 0.22 -14.17 -6.14
C GLY A 31 0.91 -15.41 -6.72
N GLY A 32 0.46 -15.87 -7.89
CA GLY A 32 1.07 -16.97 -8.65
C GLY A 32 2.49 -16.63 -9.11
N ALA A 33 2.69 -15.45 -9.70
CA ALA A 33 4.01 -14.97 -10.12
C ALA A 33 4.99 -14.86 -8.93
N LEU A 34 4.51 -14.34 -7.78
CA LEU A 34 5.28 -14.28 -6.54
C LEU A 34 5.70 -15.67 -6.03
N LEU A 35 4.83 -16.68 -6.10
CA LEU A 35 5.20 -18.06 -5.75
C LEU A 35 6.21 -18.65 -6.73
N LEU A 36 6.02 -18.41 -8.03
CA LEU A 36 6.92 -18.90 -9.07
C LEU A 36 8.33 -18.35 -8.90
N LEU A 37 8.44 -17.04 -8.72
CA LEU A 37 9.73 -16.38 -8.46
C LEU A 37 10.33 -16.88 -7.14
N GLY A 38 9.54 -16.98 -6.07
CA GLY A 38 10.01 -17.51 -4.79
C GLY A 38 10.57 -18.93 -4.92
N ALA A 39 9.91 -19.81 -5.67
CA ALA A 39 10.39 -21.15 -5.95
C ALA A 39 11.69 -21.15 -6.78
N LEU A 40 11.78 -20.27 -7.78
CA LEU A 40 12.97 -20.11 -8.61
C LEU A 40 14.18 -19.64 -7.79
N LEU A 41 14.00 -18.65 -6.90
CA LEU A 41 15.04 -18.22 -5.96
C LEU A 41 15.45 -19.37 -5.01
N MET A 42 14.49 -20.19 -4.55
CA MET A 42 14.80 -21.33 -3.69
C MET A 42 15.68 -22.37 -4.41
N VAL A 43 15.42 -22.59 -5.72
CA VAL A 43 16.24 -23.45 -6.58
C VAL A 43 17.63 -22.84 -6.80
N GLN A 44 17.74 -21.53 -6.98
CA GLN A 44 19.03 -20.82 -7.10
C GLN A 44 19.87 -20.94 -5.81
N ILE A 45 19.25 -20.74 -4.64
CA ILE A 45 19.89 -20.96 -3.34
C ILE A 45 20.37 -22.40 -3.22
N TRP A 46 19.55 -23.37 -3.62
CA TRP A 46 19.92 -24.78 -3.58
C TRP A 46 21.07 -25.14 -4.54
N ARG A 47 21.20 -24.40 -5.65
CA ARG A 47 22.33 -24.49 -6.59
C ARG A 47 23.61 -23.82 -6.09
N GLY A 48 23.58 -23.17 -4.93
CA GLY A 48 24.74 -22.52 -4.32
C GLY A 48 25.01 -21.11 -4.82
N GLU A 49 24.00 -20.45 -5.40
CA GLU A 49 24.11 -19.05 -5.82
C GLU A 49 24.22 -18.13 -4.59
N THR A 50 25.16 -17.19 -4.63
CA THR A 50 25.38 -16.24 -3.52
C THR A 50 24.69 -14.92 -3.84
N PHE A 51 23.88 -14.44 -2.90
CA PHE A 51 23.16 -13.18 -3.03
C PHE A 51 23.95 -12.09 -2.33
N GLU A 52 24.75 -11.35 -3.09
CA GLU A 52 25.38 -10.12 -2.59
C GLU A 52 24.31 -9.03 -2.51
N ALA A 53 24.39 -8.18 -1.48
CA ALA A 53 23.49 -7.04 -1.36
C ALA A 53 23.70 -6.13 -2.57
N GLN A 54 22.64 -5.92 -3.34
CA GLN A 54 22.73 -5.18 -4.58
C GLN A 54 22.89 -3.70 -4.27
N ASP A 55 24.00 -3.13 -4.70
CA ASP A 55 24.25 -1.70 -4.61
C ASP A 55 23.29 -0.98 -5.57
N ALA A 56 22.49 -0.06 -5.03
CA ALA A 56 21.55 0.73 -5.82
C ALA A 56 22.01 2.19 -5.85
N GLU A 57 21.54 2.94 -6.85
CA GLU A 57 21.97 4.32 -7.15
C GLU A 57 21.98 5.27 -5.94
N ASP A 58 21.14 5.00 -4.93
CA ASP A 58 21.04 5.78 -3.70
C ASP A 58 20.95 4.91 -2.42
N ALA A 59 21.34 3.63 -2.50
CA ALA A 59 21.31 2.71 -1.36
C ALA A 59 22.50 1.76 -1.36
N ASP A 60 23.36 1.96 -0.36
CA ASP A 60 24.50 1.08 -0.09
C ASP A 60 24.03 -0.25 0.53
N GLY A 61 24.36 -1.36 -0.12
CA GLY A 61 24.03 -2.71 0.32
C GLY A 61 24.63 -3.09 1.69
N ALA A 62 25.68 -2.39 2.16
CA ALA A 62 26.28 -2.59 3.48
C ALA A 62 25.57 -1.78 4.59
N THR A 63 24.73 -0.82 4.24
CA THR A 63 24.03 0.02 5.20
C THR A 63 22.91 -0.77 5.90
N LYS A 64 22.91 -0.73 7.23
CA LYS A 64 21.89 -1.42 8.03
C LYS A 64 20.52 -0.77 7.81
N MET A 65 19.52 -1.61 7.56
CA MET A 65 18.11 -1.18 7.44
C MET A 65 17.67 -0.31 8.63
N ASP A 66 17.13 0.88 8.34
CA ASP A 66 16.50 1.72 9.36
C ASP A 66 15.16 1.11 9.79
N ARG A 67 15.19 0.42 10.93
CA ARG A 67 14.02 -0.21 11.54
C ARG A 67 12.96 0.81 11.94
N ARG A 68 13.33 2.04 12.26
CA ARG A 68 12.37 3.08 12.65
C ARG A 68 11.58 3.54 11.45
N ALA A 69 12.26 3.91 10.37
CA ALA A 69 11.64 4.25 9.09
C ALA A 69 10.72 3.13 8.60
N PHE A 70 11.21 1.88 8.62
CA PHE A 70 10.43 0.71 8.22
C PHE A 70 9.16 0.52 9.06
N LEU A 71 9.26 0.57 10.39
CA LEU A 71 8.11 0.44 11.28
C LEU A 71 7.12 1.59 11.13
N THR A 72 7.60 2.83 10.96
CA THR A 72 6.72 3.98 10.71
C THR A 72 5.97 3.85 9.39
N ALA A 73 6.62 3.37 8.33
CA ALA A 73 5.96 3.11 7.04
C ALA A 73 4.93 1.98 7.17
N LEU A 74 5.25 0.92 7.91
CA LEU A 74 4.33 -0.19 8.16
C LEU A 74 3.07 0.28 8.91
N VAL A 75 3.24 1.11 9.94
CA VAL A 75 2.12 1.74 10.65
C VAL A 75 1.32 2.64 9.71
N ALA A 76 1.99 3.43 8.86
CA ALA A 76 1.34 4.32 7.90
C ALA A 76 0.41 3.56 6.94
N VAL A 77 0.83 2.39 6.47
CA VAL A 77 0.05 1.54 5.56
C VAL A 77 -1.07 0.79 6.29
N ALA A 78 -0.86 0.41 7.55
CA ALA A 78 -1.88 -0.28 8.35
C ALA A 78 -2.97 0.68 8.88
N LEU A 79 -2.62 1.95 9.10
CA LEU A 79 -3.49 2.96 9.68
C LEU A 79 -4.84 3.09 8.95
N PRO A 80 -4.90 3.16 7.60
CA PRO A 80 -6.18 3.18 6.88
C PRO A 80 -7.15 2.08 7.22
N ILE A 81 -6.67 0.87 7.52
CA ILE A 81 -7.52 -0.28 7.80
C ILE A 81 -8.43 0.01 9.01
N VAL A 82 -7.91 0.75 9.99
CA VAL A 82 -8.62 1.07 11.23
C VAL A 82 -9.30 2.45 11.15
N THR A 83 -8.67 3.43 10.50
CA THR A 83 -9.15 4.82 10.51
C THR A 83 -10.18 5.11 9.43
N MET A 84 -10.22 4.34 8.33
CA MET A 84 -11.10 4.64 7.20
C MET A 84 -12.59 4.57 7.58
N GLY A 85 -12.97 3.66 8.47
CA GLY A 85 -14.31 3.56 9.01
C GLY A 85 -14.77 4.80 9.82
N PRO A 86 -14.04 5.18 10.90
CA PRO A 86 -14.46 6.27 11.78
C PRO A 86 -14.10 7.68 11.29
N LEU A 87 -12.99 7.88 10.58
CA LEU A 87 -12.47 9.22 10.24
C LEU A 87 -12.79 9.66 8.80
N GLY A 88 -13.22 8.73 7.94
CA GLY A 88 -13.47 9.00 6.53
C GLY A 88 -12.19 8.97 5.69
N MET A 89 -12.38 8.94 4.37
CA MET A 89 -11.31 8.78 3.39
C MET A 89 -10.27 9.92 3.44
N PRO A 90 -10.64 11.22 3.43
CA PRO A 90 -9.63 12.27 3.25
C PRO A 90 -8.73 12.45 4.47
N PHE A 91 -9.27 12.31 5.68
CA PHE A 91 -8.48 12.37 6.92
C PHE A 91 -7.54 11.17 7.05
N THR A 92 -8.05 9.99 6.74
CA THR A 92 -7.25 8.76 6.73
C THR A 92 -6.10 8.84 5.73
N ALA A 93 -6.37 9.32 4.51
CA ALA A 93 -5.36 9.48 3.47
C ALA A 93 -4.30 10.52 3.85
N THR A 94 -4.72 11.67 4.42
CA THR A 94 -3.81 12.71 4.90
C THR A 94 -2.89 12.18 5.99
N LEU A 95 -3.43 11.48 6.99
CA LEU A 95 -2.64 10.96 8.10
C LEU A 95 -1.64 9.90 7.64
N SER A 96 -2.06 9.02 6.72
CA SER A 96 -1.20 8.02 6.10
C SER A 96 -0.08 8.66 5.29
N PHE A 97 -0.39 9.70 4.52
CA PHE A 97 0.59 10.47 3.75
C PHE A 97 1.65 11.11 4.66
N VAL A 98 1.24 11.75 5.75
CA VAL A 98 2.17 12.36 6.72
C VAL A 98 3.07 11.30 7.37
N LEU A 99 2.52 10.16 7.75
CA LEU A 99 3.29 9.06 8.35
C LEU A 99 4.30 8.45 7.36
N VAL A 100 3.92 8.30 6.08
CA VAL A 100 4.83 7.86 5.03
C VAL A 100 5.93 8.89 4.79
N ALA A 101 5.59 10.17 4.66
CA ALA A 101 6.56 11.25 4.46
C ALA A 101 7.56 11.33 5.63
N ASN A 102 7.08 11.12 6.86
CA ASN A 102 7.93 11.02 8.05
C ASN A 102 8.84 9.78 8.01
N ALA A 103 8.37 8.65 7.50
CA ALA A 103 9.20 7.44 7.32
C ALA A 103 10.35 7.68 6.31
N PHE A 104 10.15 8.52 5.31
CA PHE A 104 11.19 8.96 4.37
C PHE A 104 12.10 10.08 4.92
N GLY A 105 11.92 10.48 6.18
CA GLY A 105 12.78 11.47 6.84
C GLY A 105 12.40 12.93 6.59
N SER A 106 11.19 13.21 6.08
CA SER A 106 10.70 14.59 6.00
C SER A 106 10.63 15.21 7.40
N ARG A 107 11.29 16.37 7.56
CA ARG A 107 11.21 17.19 8.79
C ARG A 107 10.12 18.26 8.72
N ARG A 108 9.42 18.37 7.58
CA ARG A 108 8.46 19.45 7.30
C ARG A 108 7.02 18.97 7.45
N TRP A 109 6.69 18.48 8.65
CA TRP A 109 5.37 17.96 9.03
C TRP A 109 4.20 18.86 8.58
N TYR A 110 4.36 20.19 8.64
CA TYR A 110 3.36 21.15 8.20
C TYR A 110 3.08 21.08 6.69
N LEU A 111 4.12 20.99 5.85
CA LEU A 111 3.95 20.88 4.41
C LEU A 111 3.35 19.53 4.04
N ASP A 112 3.79 18.45 4.70
CA ASP A 112 3.27 17.12 4.45
C ASP A 112 1.77 17.04 4.79
N LEU A 113 1.34 17.71 5.86
CA LEU A 113 -0.07 17.81 6.24
C LEU A 113 -0.87 18.62 5.23
N VAL A 114 -0.37 19.76 4.77
CA VAL A 114 -1.05 20.62 3.78
C VAL A 114 -1.19 19.91 2.44
N TYR A 115 -0.11 19.33 1.90
CA TYR A 115 -0.16 18.60 0.64
C TYR A 115 -1.00 17.33 0.75
N GLY A 116 -0.89 16.60 1.86
CA GLY A 116 -1.72 15.44 2.15
C GLY A 116 -3.21 15.81 2.16
N ALA A 117 -3.58 16.89 2.84
CA ALA A 117 -4.96 17.36 2.93
C ALA A 117 -5.50 17.84 1.58
N ILE A 118 -4.71 18.57 0.79
CA ILE A 118 -5.10 19.04 -0.54
C ILE A 118 -5.32 17.86 -1.49
N LEU A 119 -4.36 16.92 -1.53
CA LEU A 119 -4.46 15.74 -2.39
C LEU A 119 -5.62 14.85 -1.99
N ALA A 120 -5.76 14.55 -0.69
CA ALA A 120 -6.82 13.70 -0.18
C ALA A 120 -8.22 14.29 -0.42
N SER A 121 -8.38 15.59 -0.16
CA SER A 121 -9.64 16.30 -0.41
C SER A 121 -9.94 16.43 -1.90
N GLY A 122 -8.93 16.72 -2.72
CA GLY A 122 -9.06 16.82 -4.17
C GLY A 122 -9.43 15.48 -4.81
N SER A 123 -8.79 14.38 -4.38
CA SER A 123 -9.16 13.03 -4.79
C SER A 123 -10.59 12.70 -4.37
N TRP A 124 -10.98 12.98 -3.12
CA TRP A 124 -12.34 12.72 -2.67
C TRP A 124 -13.37 13.49 -3.50
N PHE A 125 -13.13 14.78 -3.77
CA PHE A 125 -14.02 15.61 -4.58
C PHE A 125 -14.13 15.09 -6.02
N LEU A 126 -12.99 14.80 -6.66
CA LEU A 126 -12.96 14.31 -8.03
C LEU A 126 -13.72 13.00 -8.17
N PHE A 127 -13.46 12.05 -7.28
CA PHE A 127 -14.12 10.75 -7.33
C PHE A 127 -15.59 10.79 -6.88
N HIS A 128 -15.95 11.69 -5.97
CA HIS A 128 -17.35 11.98 -5.65
C HIS A 128 -18.08 12.49 -6.90
N GLN A 129 -17.45 13.39 -7.67
CA GLN A 129 -18.01 13.91 -8.92
C GLN A 129 -18.11 12.84 -10.01
N LEU A 130 -17.23 11.82 -9.99
CA LEU A 130 -17.32 10.63 -10.85
C LEU A 130 -18.40 9.63 -10.40
N GLY A 131 -19.15 9.92 -9.32
CA GLY A 131 -20.22 9.06 -8.81
C GLY A 131 -19.74 7.86 -7.99
N LEU A 132 -18.46 7.83 -7.57
CA LEU A 132 -17.94 6.75 -6.72
C LEU A 132 -18.29 7.00 -5.26
N GLN A 133 -18.87 6.00 -4.60
CA GLN A 133 -19.12 6.02 -3.16
C GLN A 133 -17.83 5.69 -2.39
N LEU A 134 -16.98 6.71 -2.19
CA LEU A 134 -15.74 6.57 -1.41
C LEU A 134 -15.92 6.65 0.11
N GLY A 135 -17.15 6.57 0.60
CA GLY A 135 -17.48 6.82 1.99
C GLY A 135 -17.56 8.32 2.33
N ARG A 136 -17.99 8.61 3.56
CA ARG A 136 -18.25 9.97 4.05
C ARG A 136 -16.96 10.76 4.21
N PHE A 137 -17.01 12.08 3.96
CA PHE A 137 -15.90 13.01 4.20
C PHE A 137 -15.51 13.03 5.69
N PHE A 138 -16.52 12.98 6.59
CA PHE A 138 -16.35 12.86 8.03
C PHE A 138 -17.52 12.06 8.65
N PRO A 139 -17.34 10.78 9.02
CA PRO A 139 -18.42 9.94 9.54
C PRO A 139 -19.12 10.43 10.82
N PRO A 140 -18.46 11.12 11.78
CA PRO A 140 -19.11 11.52 13.03
C PRO A 140 -19.84 12.87 12.97
N LEU A 141 -19.66 13.68 11.93
CA LEU A 141 -20.47 14.88 11.68
C LEU A 141 -21.35 14.59 10.47
N GLY A 142 -22.54 14.06 10.73
CA GLY A 142 -23.51 13.75 9.69
C GLY A 142 -23.88 15.00 8.91
N VAL A 143 -23.30 15.13 7.71
CA VAL A 143 -23.86 15.76 6.50
C VAL A 143 -23.09 15.21 5.31
#